data_AF-A0A7S9DYY7-F1
#
_entry.id   AF-A0A7S9DYY7-F1
#
_cell.length_a   1.000
_cell.length_b   1.000
_cell.length_c   1.000
_cell.angle_alpha   90.00
_cell.angle_beta   90.00
_cell.angle_gamma   90.00
#
_symmetry.space_group_name_H-M   'P 1'
#
loop_
_entity.id
_entity.type
_entity.pdbx_description
1 polymer ?
#
loop_
_entity_poly.entity_id
_entity_poly.type
_entity_poly.pdbx_seq_one_letter_code
_entity_poly.pdbx_strand_id
1 'polypeptide(L)'
;MSYEKYTPSSVWEKDIAEVIGIDGLVALEKAFGARYLYITLQQPKPDLVAAIGQEAATKLTRIFGGEDIYVPRVVLRQIRNDHLEEGKNAGKTVHELAAQFSIKSKRIITILKERGEHARTKRRPEQ
;
A
#
# COMPACT_ATOMS: atom_id res chain seq x y z
N MET A 1 7.95 2.25 -11.00
CA MET A 1 8.12 1.90 -9.58
C MET A 1 7.47 0.53 -9.46
N SER A 2 8.24 -0.57 -9.39
CA SER A 2 7.65 -1.92 -9.36
C SER A 2 7.00 -2.16 -8.01
N TYR A 3 5.72 -2.54 -8.01
CA TYR A 3 4.95 -2.84 -6.80
C TYR A 3 4.91 -4.34 -6.47
N GLU A 4 5.72 -5.15 -7.18
CA GLU A 4 5.71 -6.62 -7.18
C GLU A 4 5.96 -7.27 -5.82
N LYS A 5 6.47 -6.53 -4.82
CA LYS A 5 6.78 -7.07 -3.49
C LYS A 5 5.90 -6.55 -2.36
N TYR A 6 4.97 -5.63 -2.63
CA TYR A 6 4.06 -5.18 -1.59
C TYR A 6 3.03 -6.28 -1.30
N THR A 7 2.97 -6.73 -0.04
CA THR A 7 1.97 -7.70 0.41
C THR A 7 0.88 -6.96 1.20
N PRO A 8 -0.37 -6.96 0.71
CA PRO A 8 -1.53 -6.48 1.45
C PRO A 8 -1.63 -7.05 2.87
N SER A 9 -1.75 -6.17 3.87
CA SER A 9 -1.72 -6.56 5.27
C SER A 9 -3.11 -6.78 5.89
N SER A 10 -4.10 -5.98 5.50
CA SER A 10 -5.49 -6.06 5.96
C SER A 10 -6.38 -6.77 4.94
N VAL A 11 -7.56 -7.21 5.40
CA VAL A 11 -8.57 -7.88 4.55
C VAL A 11 -8.96 -6.98 3.37
N TRP A 12 -9.28 -5.71 3.64
CA TRP A 12 -9.63 -4.73 2.60
C TRP A 12 -8.50 -4.48 1.60
N GLU A 13 -7.23 -4.43 2.03
CA GLU A 13 -6.11 -4.29 1.10
C GLU A 13 -6.01 -5.49 0.15
N LYS A 14 -6.28 -6.71 0.64
CA LYS A 14 -6.25 -7.93 -0.17
C LYS A 14 -7.37 -7.93 -1.18
N ASP A 15 -8.61 -7.73 -0.72
CA ASP A 15 -9.78 -7.83 -1.59
C ASP A 15 -9.73 -6.76 -2.69
N ILE A 16 -9.31 -5.53 -2.36
CA ILE A 16 -9.14 -4.47 -3.37
C ILE A 16 -8.00 -4.82 -4.34
N ALA A 17 -6.85 -5.29 -3.83
CA ALA A 17 -5.72 -5.69 -4.68
C ALA A 17 -6.05 -6.86 -5.60
N GLU A 18 -6.87 -7.81 -5.18
CA GLU A 18 -7.33 -8.93 -6.02
C GLU A 18 -8.22 -8.46 -7.18
N VAL A 19 -9.03 -7.41 -6.95
CA VAL A 19 -9.98 -6.91 -7.96
C VAL A 19 -9.34 -5.95 -8.95
N ILE A 20 -8.49 -5.02 -8.49
CA ILE A 20 -7.91 -3.95 -9.33
C ILE A 20 -6.38 -3.95 -9.41
N GLY A 21 -5.72 -4.92 -8.80
CA GLY A 21 -4.26 -4.99 -8.72
C GLY A 21 -3.67 -4.00 -7.71
N ILE A 22 -2.37 -4.15 -7.47
CA ILE A 22 -1.62 -3.27 -6.55
C ILE A 22 -1.53 -1.85 -7.10
N ASP A 23 -1.38 -1.68 -8.41
CA ASP A 23 -1.39 -0.37 -9.06
C ASP A 23 -2.70 0.39 -8.81
N GLY A 24 -3.83 -0.31 -8.94
CA GLY A 24 -5.15 0.23 -8.65
C GLY A 24 -5.31 0.61 -7.18
N LEU A 25 -4.85 -0.25 -6.26
CA LEU A 25 -4.87 0.03 -4.82
C LEU A 25 -4.02 1.27 -4.46
N VAL A 26 -2.83 1.41 -5.06
CA VAL A 26 -1.96 2.58 -4.88
C VAL A 26 -2.61 3.85 -5.41
N ALA A 27 -3.22 3.78 -6.59
CA ALA A 27 -3.94 4.91 -7.18
C ALA A 27 -5.15 5.30 -6.31
N LEU A 28 -5.85 4.31 -5.74
CA LEU A 28 -6.95 4.51 -4.82
C LEU A 28 -6.50 5.18 -3.52
N GLU A 29 -5.38 4.76 -2.90
CA GLU A 29 -4.84 5.45 -1.72
C GLU A 29 -4.41 6.88 -2.04
N LYS A 30 -3.75 7.12 -3.19
CA LYS A 30 -3.32 8.47 -3.58
C LYS A 30 -4.51 9.43 -3.67
N ALA A 31 -5.62 8.97 -4.23
CA ALA A 31 -6.81 9.79 -4.39
C ALA A 31 -7.64 9.82 -3.10
N PHE A 32 -7.85 8.69 -2.42
CA PHE A 32 -8.84 8.52 -1.37
C PHE A 32 -8.32 7.97 -0.02
N GLY A 33 -7.03 8.01 0.26
CA GLY A 33 -6.48 7.44 1.50
C GLY A 33 -7.10 8.00 2.80
N ALA A 34 -7.31 7.13 3.78
CA ALA A 34 -7.86 7.39 5.11
C ALA A 34 -9.34 7.83 5.15
N ARG A 35 -10.16 7.37 4.19
CA ARG A 35 -11.62 7.57 4.21
C ARG A 35 -12.37 6.32 3.74
N TYR A 36 -13.62 6.25 4.15
CA TYR A 36 -14.60 5.33 3.59
C TYR A 36 -15.10 5.88 2.25
N LEU A 37 -15.24 4.99 1.28
CA LEU A 37 -15.73 5.31 -0.04
C LEU A 37 -16.93 4.43 -0.34
N TYR A 38 -18.10 5.06 -0.44
CA TYR A 38 -19.30 4.37 -0.88
C TYR A 38 -19.20 4.04 -2.37
N ILE A 39 -19.26 2.74 -2.69
CA ILE A 39 -19.28 2.23 -4.05
C ILE A 39 -20.74 2.08 -4.49
N THR A 40 -21.10 2.76 -5.57
CA THR A 40 -22.46 2.71 -6.13
C THR A 40 -22.73 1.36 -6.82
N LEU A 41 -23.96 0.86 -6.75
CA LEU A 41 -24.35 -0.44 -7.32
C LEU A 41 -24.33 -0.49 -8.86
N GLN A 42 -24.70 0.61 -9.53
CA GLN A 42 -25.02 0.57 -10.96
C GLN A 42 -23.88 1.06 -11.86
N GLN A 43 -23.16 2.08 -11.44
CA GLN A 43 -22.10 2.70 -12.24
C GLN A 43 -21.00 3.26 -11.36
N PRO A 44 -19.73 3.20 -11.78
CA PRO A 44 -18.65 3.82 -11.04
C PRO A 44 -18.82 5.33 -10.99
N LYS A 45 -18.54 5.94 -9.85
CA LYS A 45 -18.57 7.40 -9.72
C LYS A 45 -17.45 8.04 -10.56
N PRO A 46 -17.66 9.23 -11.14
CA PRO A 46 -16.65 9.89 -11.98
C PRO A 46 -15.32 10.15 -11.26
N ASP A 47 -15.34 10.44 -9.96
CA ASP A 47 -14.15 10.63 -9.13
C ASP A 47 -13.36 9.33 -8.93
N LEU A 48 -14.06 8.19 -8.78
CA LEU A 48 -13.43 6.87 -8.74
C LEU A 48 -12.77 6.53 -10.08
N VAL A 49 -13.49 6.76 -11.20
CA VAL A 49 -12.95 6.57 -12.55
C VAL A 49 -11.70 7.43 -12.78
N ALA A 50 -11.74 8.70 -12.36
CA ALA A 50 -10.61 9.61 -12.51
C ALA A 50 -9.37 9.15 -11.71
N ALA A 51 -9.57 8.46 -10.58
CA ALA A 51 -8.48 8.01 -9.73
C ALA A 51 -7.83 6.71 -10.21
N ILE A 52 -8.62 5.69 -10.56
CA ILE A 52 -8.12 4.33 -10.84
C ILE A 52 -8.35 3.87 -12.29
N GLY A 53 -9.00 4.70 -13.10
CA GLY A 53 -9.37 4.37 -14.48
C GLY A 53 -10.72 3.66 -14.58
N GLN A 54 -11.31 3.72 -15.77
CA GLN A 54 -12.65 3.20 -16.04
C GLN A 54 -12.76 1.70 -15.77
N GLU A 55 -11.79 0.91 -16.23
CA GLU A 55 -11.83 -0.55 -16.11
C GLU A 55 -11.78 -1.00 -14.64
N ALA A 56 -10.84 -0.45 -13.86
CA ALA A 56 -10.69 -0.76 -12.44
C ALA A 56 -11.91 -0.29 -11.63
N ALA A 57 -12.42 0.91 -11.92
CA ALA A 57 -13.63 1.42 -11.28
C ALA A 57 -14.86 0.56 -11.57
N THR A 58 -15.03 0.09 -12.80
CA THR A 58 -16.10 -0.84 -13.17
C THR A 58 -15.95 -2.18 -12.44
N LYS A 59 -14.73 -2.73 -12.31
CA LYS A 59 -14.49 -3.97 -11.53
C LYS A 59 -14.84 -3.79 -10.06
N LEU A 60 -14.41 -2.70 -9.42
CA LEU A 60 -14.80 -2.40 -8.03
C LEU A 60 -16.31 -2.26 -7.87
N THR A 61 -16.97 -1.53 -8.75
CA THR A 61 -18.43 -1.32 -8.74
C THR A 61 -19.17 -2.64 -8.83
N ARG A 62 -18.68 -3.58 -9.65
CA ARG A 62 -19.30 -4.90 -9.82
C ARG A 62 -19.18 -5.79 -8.58
N ILE A 63 -18.06 -5.71 -7.85
CA ILE A 63 -17.79 -6.58 -6.70
C ILE A 63 -18.30 -5.98 -5.38
N PHE A 64 -18.05 -4.69 -5.15
CA PHE A 64 -18.36 -3.99 -3.90
C PHE A 64 -19.54 -3.02 -4.03
N GLY A 65 -20.31 -3.13 -5.11
CA GLY A 65 -21.47 -2.28 -5.36
C GLY A 65 -22.46 -2.33 -4.19
N GLY A 66 -22.74 -1.17 -3.59
CA GLY A 66 -23.67 -1.05 -2.46
C GLY A 66 -22.99 -1.06 -1.09
N GLU A 67 -21.67 -1.15 -1.04
CA GLU A 67 -20.90 -1.20 0.21
C GLU A 67 -19.99 0.03 0.39
N ASP A 68 -19.62 0.28 1.65
CA ASP A 68 -18.59 1.24 2.03
C ASP A 68 -17.24 0.54 2.16
N ILE A 69 -16.33 0.84 1.23
CA ILE A 69 -14.96 0.32 1.32
C ILE A 69 -14.07 1.29 2.09
N TYR A 70 -13.27 0.77 3.02
CA TYR A 70 -12.25 1.59 3.68
C TYR A 70 -10.99 1.65 2.83
N VAL A 71 -10.57 2.86 2.44
CA VAL A 71 -9.31 3.06 1.70
C VAL A 71 -8.18 3.36 2.69
N PRO A 72 -7.23 2.44 2.89
CA PRO A 72 -6.18 2.61 3.88
C PRO A 72 -5.11 3.60 3.42
N ARG A 73 -4.52 4.33 4.37
CA ARG A 73 -3.37 5.23 4.13
C ARG A 73 -2.04 4.62 4.56
N VAL A 74 -1.86 3.34 4.25
CA VAL A 74 -0.65 2.60 4.65
C VAL A 74 0.11 1.99 3.47
N VAL A 75 -0.48 1.86 2.28
CA VAL A 75 0.11 1.10 1.16
C VAL A 75 1.37 1.80 0.65
N LEU A 76 1.29 3.09 0.32
CA LEU A 76 2.42 3.95 -0.07
C LEU A 76 3.50 4.00 1.01
N ARG A 77 3.10 4.04 2.28
CA ARG A 77 4.05 4.03 3.40
C ARG A 77 4.80 2.70 3.45
N GLN A 78 4.11 1.59 3.25
CA GLN A 78 4.69 0.25 3.26
C GLN A 78 5.62 0.06 2.06
N ILE A 79 5.19 0.39 0.85
CA ILE A 79 6.02 0.35 -0.37
C ILE A 79 7.32 1.14 -0.20
N ARG A 80 7.23 2.36 0.35
CA ARG A 80 8.42 3.16 0.63
C ARG A 80 9.35 2.48 1.63
N ASN A 81 8.79 1.86 2.68
CA ASN A 81 9.58 1.15 3.66
C ASN A 81 10.22 -0.12 3.08
N ASP A 82 9.55 -0.83 2.16
CA ASP A 82 10.12 -1.95 1.41
C ASP A 82 11.33 -1.48 0.60
N HIS A 83 11.21 -0.36 -0.12
CA HIS A 83 12.33 0.21 -0.88
C HIS A 83 13.51 0.65 0.01
N LEU A 84 13.25 1.11 1.24
CA LEU A 84 14.32 1.43 2.21
C LEU A 84 15.10 0.17 2.61
N GLU A 85 14.38 -0.93 2.83
CA GLU A 85 14.96 -2.23 3.18
C GLU A 85 15.77 -2.81 2.02
N GLU A 86 15.23 -2.77 0.80
CA GLU A 86 15.94 -3.20 -0.41
C GLU A 86 17.20 -2.37 -0.66
N GLY A 87 17.09 -1.04 -0.55
CA GLY A 87 18.24 -0.16 -0.69
C GLY A 87 19.32 -0.47 0.35
N LYS A 88 18.92 -0.79 1.59
CA LYS A 88 19.85 -1.20 2.64
C LYS A 88 20.51 -2.55 2.33
N ASN A 89 19.74 -3.54 1.85
CA ASN A 89 20.24 -4.85 1.45
C ASN A 89 21.17 -4.77 0.23
N ALA A 90 20.93 -3.81 -0.67
CA ALA A 90 21.81 -3.49 -1.79
C ALA A 90 23.08 -2.70 -1.39
N GLY A 91 23.31 -2.49 -0.09
CA GLY A 91 24.53 -1.86 0.43
C GLY A 91 24.46 -0.34 0.59
N LYS A 92 23.34 0.32 0.27
CA LYS A 92 23.21 1.78 0.48
C LYS A 92 23.31 2.14 1.96
N THR A 93 23.95 3.27 2.23
CA THR A 93 24.01 3.86 3.56
C THR A 93 22.69 4.53 3.92
N VAL A 94 22.44 4.68 5.23
CA VAL A 94 21.25 5.39 5.73
C VAL A 94 21.22 6.84 5.23
N HIS A 95 22.39 7.45 5.01
CA HIS A 95 22.49 8.82 4.50
C HIS A 95 22.03 8.91 3.04
N GLU A 96 22.44 7.97 2.19
CA GLU A 96 21.98 7.92 0.80
C GLU A 96 20.47 7.67 0.70
N LEU A 97 19.93 6.78 1.55
CA LEU A 97 18.49 6.55 1.63
C LEU A 97 17.73 7.78 2.14
N ALA A 98 18.30 8.52 3.10
CA ALA A 98 17.73 9.77 3.60
C ALA A 98 17.61 10.82 2.50
N ALA A 99 18.66 10.99 1.68
CA ALA A 99 18.64 11.88 0.53
C ALA A 99 17.63 11.43 -0.54
N GLN A 100 17.61 10.13 -0.86
CA GLN A 100 16.73 9.58 -1.89
C GLN A 100 15.24 9.70 -1.55
N PHE A 101 14.86 9.44 -0.30
CA PHE A 101 13.45 9.42 0.13
C PHE A 101 13.03 10.69 0.88
N SER A 102 13.93 11.65 1.07
CA SER A 102 13.69 12.89 1.85
C SER A 102 13.17 12.61 3.26
N ILE A 103 13.81 11.66 3.97
CA ILE A 103 13.45 11.26 5.35
C ILE A 103 14.66 11.43 6.25
N LYS A 104 14.46 11.91 7.48
CA LYS A 104 15.51 11.98 8.50
C LYS A 104 16.10 10.60 8.78
N SER A 105 17.43 10.51 8.84
CA SER A 105 18.18 9.28 9.11
C SER A 105 17.70 8.52 10.35
N LYS A 106 17.37 9.24 11.44
CA LYS A 106 16.78 8.65 12.66
C LYS A 106 15.52 7.84 12.36
N ARG A 107 14.62 8.37 11.53
CA ARG A 107 13.35 7.69 11.19
C ARG A 107 13.59 6.46 10.32
N ILE A 108 14.56 6.51 9.40
CA ILE A 108 14.96 5.35 8.60
C ILE A 108 15.52 4.24 9.51
N ILE A 109 16.38 4.58 10.47
CA ILE A 109 16.92 3.62 11.45
C ILE A 109 15.78 2.96 12.24
N THR A 110 14.82 3.75 12.72
CA THR A 110 13.64 3.24 13.42
C THR A 110 12.84 2.27 12.55
N ILE A 111 12.55 2.64 11.29
CA ILE A 111 11.80 1.80 10.35
C ILE A 111 12.53 0.47 10.08
N LEU A 112 13.83 0.51 9.84
CA LEU A 112 14.64 -0.69 9.60
C LEU A 112 14.71 -1.57 10.85
N LYS A 113 14.79 -0.97 12.04
CA LYS A 113 14.77 -1.70 13.31
C LYS A 113 13.41 -2.37 13.55
N GLU A 114 12.31 -1.62 13.43
CA GLU A 114 10.94 -2.13 13.58
C GLU A 114 10.69 -3.34 12.66
N ARG A 115 11.16 -3.26 11.40
CA ARG A 115 11.05 -4.36 10.43
C ARG A 115 11.96 -5.54 10.72
N GLY A 116 13.21 -5.29 11.12
CA GLY A 116 14.13 -6.34 11.55
C GLY A 116 13.62 -7.09 12.79
N GLU A 117 13.01 -6.39 13.74
CA GLU A 117 12.37 -6.99 14.92
C GLU A 117 11.12 -7.80 14.55
N HIS A 118 10.26 -7.28 13.65
CA HIS A 118 9.10 -8.02 13.12
C HIS A 118 9.50 -9.30 12.36
N ALA A 119 10.60 -9.26 11.61
CA ALA A 119 11.13 -10.42 10.90
C ALA A 119 11.70 -11.47 11.87
N ARG A 120 12.23 -11.07 13.03
CA ARG A 120 12.70 -11.97 14.08
C ARG A 120 11.55 -12.61 14.86
N THR A 121 10.48 -11.86 15.16
CA THR A 121 9.32 -12.39 15.89
C THR A 121 8.52 -13.39 15.07
N LYS A 122 8.31 -13.16 13.76
CA LYS A 122 7.67 -14.15 12.87
C LYS A 122 8.44 -15.47 12.70
N ARG A 123 9.74 -15.50 13.00
CA ARG A 123 10.59 -16.70 12.90
C ARG A 123 10.69 -17.50 14.19
N ARG A 124 10.02 -17.06 15.27
CA ARG A 124 10.02 -17.79 16.53
C ARG A 124 8.85 -18.80 16.49
N PRO A 125 9.10 -20.09 16.21
CA PRO A 125 8.03 -21.08 16.36
C PRO A 125 7.54 -21.03 17.80
N GLU A 126 6.21 -20.98 17.99
CA GLU A 126 5.60 -21.33 19.27
C GLU A 126 6.08 -22.74 19.63
N GLN A 127 6.70 -22.86 20.81
CA GLN A 127 7.09 -24.14 21.39
C GLN A 127 5.89 -24.77 22.08
#